data_AF-A0A6P1YAL8-F1
#
_entry.id   AF-A0A6P1YAL8-F1
#
_cell.length_a   1.000
_cell.length_b   1.000
_cell.length_c   1.000
_cell.angle_alpha   90.00
_cell.angle_beta   90.00
_cell.angle_gamma   90.00
#
_symmetry.space_group_name_H-M   'P 1'
#
loop_
_entity.id
_entity.type
_entity.pdbx_description
1 polymer ?
#
loop_
_entity_poly.entity_id
_entity_poly.type
_entity_poly.pdbx_seq_one_letter_code
_entity_poly.pdbx_strand_id
1 'polypeptide(L)'
;MNDIKKAEKDYLKGMKYKDIAKKYNVSLNTVKSWVRRYNWAEKKKGAHKEDVCTPKKRGAPKGNKNAIGNSGGGAPKGNKNAVTTGEFERLFFSDLTNEEKELINSIEYDKKILLQHEIALLTVREKRILQRIEEAKNKTGGLSIKDVTTRKTEITGNLLSGKQKQNETITHALSTFELISRLEEALTRIQSKKIKCIDSLNKIEIDEKRLQLEERKLTGETEQDKLVDEWIDSVLGDKDE
;
A
#
# COMPACT_ATOMS: atom_id res chain seq x y z
N MET A 1 -35.59 47.17 -13.72
CA MET A 1 -35.16 47.12 -12.30
C MET A 1 -36.07 46.29 -11.39
N ASN A 2 -37.38 46.15 -11.67
CA ASN A 2 -38.32 45.41 -10.80
C ASN A 2 -38.20 43.87 -10.88
N ASP A 3 -37.74 43.31 -12.00
CA ASP A 3 -37.69 41.85 -12.17
C ASP A 3 -36.58 41.18 -11.36
N ILE A 4 -35.48 41.90 -11.12
CA ILE A 4 -34.37 41.43 -10.27
C ILE A 4 -34.84 41.24 -8.82
N LYS A 5 -35.58 42.21 -8.27
CA LYS A 5 -36.14 42.12 -6.90
C LYS A 5 -37.19 41.02 -6.76
N LYS A 6 -37.99 40.77 -7.82
CA LYS A 6 -38.98 39.68 -7.83
C LYS A 6 -38.28 38.31 -7.91
N ALA A 7 -37.27 38.18 -8.78
CA ALA A 7 -36.45 36.98 -8.89
C ALA A 7 -35.64 36.69 -7.61
N GLU A 8 -35.19 37.72 -6.88
CA GLU A 8 -34.56 37.58 -5.57
C GLU A 8 -35.51 36.95 -4.55
N LYS A 9 -36.77 37.41 -4.49
CA LYS A 9 -37.79 36.80 -3.62
C LYS A 9 -38.05 35.34 -3.97
N ASP A 10 -38.15 35.01 -5.25
CA ASP A 10 -38.35 33.62 -5.71
C ASP A 10 -37.14 32.73 -5.39
N TYR A 11 -35.92 33.27 -5.48
CA TYR A 11 -34.69 32.57 -5.06
C TYR A 11 -34.63 32.33 -3.55
N LEU A 12 -34.98 33.34 -2.74
CA LEU A 12 -35.05 33.22 -1.28
C LEU A 12 -36.11 32.18 -0.85
N LYS A 13 -37.22 32.07 -1.59
CA LYS A 13 -38.22 31.00 -1.44
C LYS A 13 -37.72 29.60 -1.84
N GLY A 14 -36.53 29.48 -2.41
CA GLY A 14 -35.90 28.21 -2.73
C GLY A 14 -36.15 27.66 -4.14
N MET A 15 -36.68 28.47 -5.06
CA MET A 15 -36.82 28.06 -6.46
C MET A 15 -35.45 27.79 -7.12
N LYS A 16 -35.40 26.78 -8.02
CA LYS A 16 -34.18 26.45 -8.76
C LYS A 16 -33.91 27.51 -9.82
N TYR A 17 -32.62 27.73 -10.14
CA TYR A 17 -32.20 28.72 -11.15
C TYR A 17 -32.84 28.51 -12.53
N LYS A 18 -33.09 27.26 -12.93
CA LYS A 18 -33.74 26.92 -14.20
C LYS A 18 -35.17 27.47 -14.27
N ASP A 19 -35.90 27.42 -13.15
CA ASP A 19 -37.32 27.79 -13.11
C ASP A 19 -37.48 29.32 -13.03
N ILE A 20 -36.58 29.99 -12.29
CA ILE A 20 -36.50 31.46 -12.26
C ILE A 20 -36.14 32.00 -13.66
N ALA A 21 -35.18 31.36 -14.34
CA ALA A 21 -34.77 31.73 -15.69
C ALA A 21 -35.94 31.66 -16.68
N LYS A 22 -36.71 30.56 -16.65
CA LYS A 22 -37.92 30.40 -17.49
C LYS A 22 -39.00 31.43 -17.16
N LYS A 23 -39.29 31.65 -15.87
CA LYS A 23 -40.37 32.53 -15.41
C LYS A 23 -40.17 34.00 -15.81
N TYR A 24 -38.92 34.47 -15.78
CA TYR A 24 -38.57 35.84 -16.15
C TYR A 24 -38.01 35.96 -17.58
N ASN A 25 -38.08 34.87 -18.36
CA ASN A 25 -37.55 34.76 -19.72
C ASN A 25 -36.10 35.28 -19.87
N VAL A 26 -35.23 34.91 -18.93
CA VAL A 26 -33.81 35.27 -18.92
C VAL A 26 -32.95 34.03 -19.00
N SER A 27 -31.72 34.18 -19.49
CA SER A 27 -30.77 33.06 -19.52
C SER A 27 -30.43 32.59 -18.10
N LEU A 28 -30.14 31.30 -17.95
CA LEU A 28 -29.70 30.72 -16.67
C LEU A 28 -28.42 31.38 -16.13
N ASN A 29 -27.54 31.83 -17.03
CA ASN A 29 -26.31 32.53 -16.67
C ASN A 29 -26.60 33.94 -16.13
N THR A 30 -27.65 34.61 -16.63
CA THR A 30 -28.10 35.90 -16.10
C THR A 30 -28.58 35.76 -14.65
N VAL A 31 -29.36 34.71 -14.33
CA VAL A 31 -29.82 34.44 -12.96
C VAL A 31 -28.64 34.15 -12.04
N LYS A 32 -27.68 33.31 -12.47
CA LYS A 32 -26.44 33.04 -11.71
C LYS A 32 -25.64 34.32 -11.45
N SER A 33 -25.55 35.19 -12.46
CA SER A 33 -24.87 36.48 -12.35
C SER A 33 -25.56 37.41 -11.36
N TRP A 34 -26.88 37.44 -11.29
CA TRP A 34 -27.62 38.24 -10.28
C TRP A 34 -27.40 37.72 -8.86
N VAL A 35 -27.44 36.41 -8.66
CA VAL A 35 -27.17 35.79 -7.35
C VAL A 35 -25.80 36.21 -6.82
N ARG A 36 -24.78 36.23 -7.68
CA ARG A 36 -23.42 36.65 -7.32
C ARG A 36 -23.27 38.16 -7.17
N ARG A 37 -23.81 38.97 -8.10
CA ARG A 37 -23.64 40.44 -8.07
C ARG A 37 -24.39 41.12 -6.93
N TYR A 38 -25.56 40.60 -6.56
CA TYR A 38 -26.42 41.19 -5.51
C TYR A 38 -26.40 40.40 -4.19
N ASN A 39 -25.45 39.47 -4.07
CA ASN A 39 -25.21 38.61 -2.91
C ASN A 39 -26.48 37.95 -2.33
N TRP A 40 -27.32 37.41 -3.21
CA TRP A 40 -28.59 36.78 -2.80
C TRP A 40 -28.36 35.56 -1.88
N ALA A 41 -27.20 34.90 -2.01
CA ALA A 41 -26.83 33.75 -1.19
C ALA A 41 -26.64 34.11 0.29
N GLU A 42 -26.04 35.26 0.62
CA GLU A 42 -25.87 35.72 2.01
C GLU A 42 -27.20 36.14 2.65
N LYS A 43 -28.11 36.69 1.85
CA LYS A 43 -29.47 37.08 2.30
C LYS A 43 -30.38 35.88 2.55
N LYS A 44 -30.04 34.72 2.00
CA LYS A 44 -30.71 33.46 2.29
C LYS A 44 -30.23 32.99 3.66
N LYS A 45 -30.76 33.60 4.73
CA LYS A 45 -30.61 33.12 6.12
C LYS A 45 -31.27 31.74 6.25
N GLY A 46 -30.56 30.71 5.83
CA GLY A 46 -30.81 29.33 6.14
C GLY A 46 -29.49 28.77 6.64
N ALA A 47 -29.45 28.38 7.90
CA ALA A 47 -28.35 27.62 8.47
C ALA A 47 -27.88 26.59 7.44
N HIS A 48 -26.57 26.48 7.23
CA HIS A 48 -26.01 25.27 6.62
C HIS A 48 -26.73 24.10 7.31
N LYS A 49 -27.44 23.27 6.54
CA LYS A 49 -27.83 21.98 7.08
C LYS A 49 -26.50 21.36 7.47
N GLU A 50 -26.26 21.23 8.77
CA GLU A 50 -25.22 20.35 9.25
C GLU A 50 -25.39 19.07 8.45
N ASP A 51 -24.34 18.64 7.77
CA ASP A 51 -24.31 17.28 7.28
C ASP A 51 -24.51 16.42 8.53
N VAL A 52 -25.77 16.01 8.75
CA VAL A 52 -26.11 15.05 9.78
C VAL A 52 -25.33 13.83 9.35
N CYS A 53 -24.20 13.62 10.01
CA CYS A 53 -23.47 12.38 10.01
C CYS A 53 -24.47 11.35 10.51
N THR A 54 -25.22 10.75 9.59
CA THR A 54 -26.03 9.58 9.91
C THR A 54 -25.02 8.53 10.32
N PRO A 55 -25.00 8.09 11.59
CA PRO A 55 -24.05 7.07 12.00
C PRO A 55 -24.33 5.87 11.10
N LYS A 56 -23.33 5.46 10.31
CA LYS A 56 -23.41 4.23 9.52
C LYS A 56 -23.90 3.14 10.47
N LYS A 57 -25.07 2.55 10.17
CA LYS A 57 -25.61 1.46 10.98
C LYS A 57 -24.56 0.37 11.07
N ARG A 58 -23.93 0.22 12.23
CA ARG A 58 -22.97 -0.85 12.51
C ARG A 58 -23.77 -2.13 12.70
N GLY A 59 -23.44 -3.16 11.92
CA GLY A 59 -24.04 -4.49 12.05
C GLY A 59 -24.69 -5.01 10.76
N ALA A 60 -25.05 -6.29 10.79
CA ALA A 60 -25.74 -6.93 9.68
C ALA A 60 -27.11 -6.27 9.41
N PRO A 61 -27.58 -6.25 8.15
CA PRO A 61 -28.91 -5.75 7.81
C PRO A 61 -30.01 -6.42 8.64
N LYS A 62 -31.02 -5.64 9.03
CA LYS A 62 -32.18 -6.15 9.78
C LYS A 62 -32.87 -7.23 8.94
N GLY A 63 -32.98 -8.46 9.48
CA GLY A 63 -33.53 -9.62 8.76
C GLY A 63 -32.49 -10.50 8.04
N ASN A 64 -31.18 -10.27 8.25
CA ASN A 64 -30.15 -11.16 7.72
C ASN A 64 -30.31 -12.59 8.26
N LYS A 65 -30.51 -13.55 7.34
CA LYS A 65 -30.68 -14.98 7.64
C LYS A 65 -29.36 -15.76 7.67
N ASN A 66 -28.22 -15.13 7.38
CA ASN A 66 -26.92 -15.78 7.29
C ASN A 66 -26.40 -16.39 8.61
N ALA A 67 -26.99 -16.00 9.75
CA ALA A 67 -26.67 -16.57 11.06
C ALA A 67 -27.72 -17.60 11.56
N ILE A 68 -28.75 -17.92 10.77
CA ILE A 68 -29.75 -18.93 11.15
C ILE A 68 -29.06 -20.29 11.28
N GLY A 69 -29.11 -20.88 12.48
CA GLY A 69 -28.48 -22.16 12.79
C GLY A 69 -27.10 -22.06 13.46
N ASN A 70 -26.50 -20.86 13.52
CA ASN A 70 -25.30 -20.60 14.31
C ASN A 70 -25.66 -19.87 15.61
N SER A 71 -24.90 -20.09 16.68
CA SER A 71 -25.17 -19.57 18.04
C SER A 71 -25.15 -18.04 18.17
N GLY A 72 -25.00 -17.29 17.06
CA GLY A 72 -25.08 -15.84 17.04
C GLY A 72 -24.15 -15.16 18.05
N GLY A 73 -22.89 -14.96 17.68
CA GLY A 73 -21.92 -14.25 18.53
C GLY A 73 -20.75 -13.76 17.69
N GLY A 74 -20.08 -12.70 18.15
CA GLY A 74 -18.79 -12.33 17.59
C GLY A 74 -17.81 -13.49 17.73
N ALA A 75 -16.84 -13.57 16.82
CA ALA A 75 -15.73 -14.51 16.97
C ALA A 75 -15.11 -14.37 18.38
N PRO A 76 -14.68 -15.48 19.02
CA PRO A 76 -13.99 -15.42 20.29
C PRO A 76 -12.83 -14.41 20.26
N LYS A 77 -12.57 -13.74 21.39
CA LYS A 77 -11.49 -12.75 21.48
C LYS A 77 -10.15 -13.45 21.22
N GLY A 78 -9.39 -12.98 20.21
CA GLY A 78 -8.14 -13.61 19.78
C GLY A 78 -8.28 -14.65 18.67
N ASN A 79 -9.46 -14.80 18.07
CA ASN A 79 -9.66 -15.72 16.96
C ASN A 79 -8.86 -15.31 15.70
N LYS A 80 -8.10 -16.26 15.14
CA LYS A 80 -7.29 -16.13 13.92
C LYS A 80 -8.03 -16.50 12.62
N ASN A 81 -9.35 -16.71 12.64
CA ASN A 81 -10.13 -17.09 11.45
C ASN A 81 -10.12 -16.05 10.31
N ALA A 82 -9.79 -14.78 10.62
CA ALA A 82 -9.62 -13.74 9.62
C ALA A 82 -8.20 -13.67 9.04
N VAL A 83 -7.27 -14.49 9.56
CA VAL A 83 -5.90 -14.55 9.06
C VAL A 83 -5.92 -15.33 7.74
N THR A 84 -5.67 -14.63 6.64
CA THR A 84 -5.61 -15.21 5.29
C THR A 84 -4.19 -15.64 4.94
N THR A 85 -3.23 -14.71 5.05
CA THR A 85 -1.82 -14.92 4.68
C THR A 85 -0.85 -14.87 5.86
N GLY A 86 -1.29 -14.45 7.04
CA GLY A 86 -0.41 -14.32 8.23
C GLY A 86 0.47 -13.06 8.25
N GLU A 87 0.62 -12.33 7.14
CA GLU A 87 1.52 -11.18 7.01
C GLU A 87 1.30 -10.06 8.04
N PHE A 88 0.05 -9.87 8.48
CA PHE A 88 -0.35 -8.85 9.45
C PHE A 88 -0.77 -9.45 10.79
N GLU A 89 -0.42 -10.71 11.04
CA GLU A 89 -0.70 -11.36 12.31
C GLU A 89 0.12 -10.72 13.44
N ARG A 90 -0.51 -10.57 14.62
CA ARG A 90 0.20 -10.12 15.82
C ARG A 90 0.89 -11.32 16.45
N LEU A 91 2.22 -11.28 16.52
CA LEU A 91 3.04 -12.28 17.18
C LEU A 91 3.55 -11.75 18.51
N PHE A 92 3.40 -12.55 19.56
CA PHE A 92 4.05 -12.33 20.86
C PHE A 92 5.12 -13.40 21.07
N PHE A 93 6.22 -13.08 21.77
CA PHE A 93 7.30 -14.04 22.02
C PHE A 93 6.85 -15.29 22.79
N SER A 94 5.77 -15.17 23.58
CA SER A 94 5.13 -16.30 24.27
C SER A 94 4.52 -17.32 23.32
N ASP A 95 4.09 -16.88 22.14
CA ASP A 95 3.30 -17.65 21.19
C ASP A 95 4.19 -18.32 20.14
N LEU A 96 5.50 -18.07 20.18
CA LEU A 96 6.49 -18.66 19.28
C LEU A 96 6.76 -20.12 19.63
N THR A 97 6.74 -20.95 18.61
CA THR A 97 7.21 -22.34 18.64
C THR A 97 8.71 -22.40 18.89
N ASN A 98 9.21 -23.58 19.29
CA ASN A 98 10.63 -23.77 19.55
C ASN A 98 11.46 -23.60 18.26
N GLU A 99 10.95 -24.08 17.12
CA GLU A 99 11.57 -23.90 15.80
C GLU A 99 11.70 -22.41 15.42
N GLU A 100 10.66 -21.60 15.67
CA GLU A 100 10.70 -20.15 15.42
C GLU A 100 11.71 -19.44 16.32
N LYS A 101 11.84 -19.86 17.58
CA LYS A 101 12.83 -19.32 18.51
C LYS A 101 14.25 -19.67 18.09
N GLU A 102 14.49 -20.91 17.67
CA GLU A 102 15.78 -21.35 17.13
C GLU A 102 16.14 -20.59 15.86
N LEU A 103 15.16 -20.39 14.96
CA LEU A 103 15.36 -19.57 13.77
C LEU A 103 15.80 -18.15 14.13
N ILE A 104 15.09 -17.48 15.04
CA ILE A 104 15.44 -16.13 15.53
C ILE A 104 16.86 -16.11 16.10
N ASN A 105 17.22 -17.09 16.92
CA ASN A 105 18.54 -17.17 17.55
C ASN A 105 19.67 -17.48 16.57
N SER A 106 19.37 -18.16 15.45
CA SER A 106 20.34 -18.47 14.40
C SER A 106 20.66 -17.29 13.50
N ILE A 107 19.85 -16.22 13.54
CA ILE A 107 20.05 -15.04 12.70
C ILE A 107 21.12 -14.15 13.31
N GLU A 108 22.15 -13.86 12.53
CA GLU A 108 23.14 -12.84 12.86
C GLU A 108 22.56 -11.45 12.54
N TYR A 109 22.48 -10.58 13.55
CA TYR A 109 21.81 -9.27 13.46
C TYR A 109 22.69 -8.11 12.96
N ASP A 110 23.81 -8.42 12.30
CA ASP A 110 24.61 -7.39 11.65
C ASP A 110 23.86 -6.85 10.41
N LYS A 111 23.56 -5.55 10.43
CA LYS A 111 22.84 -4.85 9.37
C LYS A 111 23.52 -5.02 8.01
N LYS A 112 24.86 -5.03 7.97
CA LYS A 112 25.64 -5.18 6.74
C LYS A 112 25.47 -6.59 6.17
N ILE A 113 25.60 -7.61 7.02
CA ILE A 113 25.43 -9.03 6.63
C ILE A 113 23.99 -9.28 6.16
N LEU A 114 22.99 -8.78 6.89
CA LEU A 114 21.58 -8.90 6.50
C LEU A 114 21.30 -8.29 5.13
N LEU A 115 21.83 -7.10 4.85
CA LEU A 115 21.69 -6.45 3.54
C LEU A 115 22.41 -7.23 2.43
N GLN A 116 23.60 -7.76 2.70
CA GLN A 116 24.34 -8.59 1.75
C GLN A 116 23.60 -9.89 1.42
N HIS A 117 23.05 -10.57 2.43
CA HIS A 117 22.21 -11.75 2.26
C HIS A 117 20.96 -11.45 1.42
N GLU A 118 20.27 -10.34 1.69
CA GLU A 118 19.10 -9.93 0.88
C GLU A 118 19.50 -9.64 -0.57
N ILE A 119 20.63 -8.94 -0.81
CA ILE A 119 21.15 -8.68 -2.16
C ILE A 119 21.44 -10.00 -2.90
N ALA A 120 22.02 -10.99 -2.22
CA ALA A 120 22.29 -12.30 -2.79
C ALA A 120 20.99 -13.02 -3.19
N LEU A 121 20.00 -13.05 -2.30
CA LEU A 121 18.68 -13.64 -2.57
C LEU A 121 17.95 -12.92 -3.71
N LEU A 122 17.97 -11.58 -3.75
CA LEU A 122 17.41 -10.79 -4.83
C LEU A 122 18.09 -11.10 -6.16
N THR A 123 19.42 -11.26 -6.18
CA THR A 123 20.18 -11.62 -7.39
C THR A 123 19.78 -12.99 -7.94
N VAL A 124 19.61 -13.99 -7.06
CA VAL A 124 19.10 -15.31 -7.46
C VAL A 124 17.67 -15.20 -8.02
N ARG A 125 16.83 -14.36 -7.40
CA ARG A 125 15.45 -14.14 -7.85
C ARG A 125 15.39 -13.45 -9.21
N GLU A 126 16.25 -12.46 -9.47
CA GLU A 126 16.42 -11.81 -10.78
C GLU A 126 16.74 -12.85 -11.86
N LYS A 127 17.75 -13.70 -11.62
CA LYS A 127 18.12 -14.78 -12.54
C LYS A 127 16.96 -15.71 -12.86
N ARG A 128 16.21 -16.15 -11.84
CA ARG A 128 15.03 -17.03 -12.02
C ARG A 128 13.92 -16.37 -12.82
N ILE A 129 13.73 -15.05 -12.70
CA ILE A 129 12.72 -14.32 -13.48
C ILE A 129 13.16 -14.17 -14.93
N LEU A 130 14.42 -13.83 -15.16
CA LEU A 130 15.00 -13.77 -16.50
C LEU A 130 14.87 -15.10 -17.24
N GLN A 131 15.16 -16.21 -16.58
CA GLN A 131 14.96 -17.56 -17.13
C GLN A 131 13.48 -17.80 -17.50
N ARG A 132 12.53 -17.43 -16.64
CA ARG A 132 11.10 -17.55 -16.96
C ARG A 132 10.66 -16.66 -18.13
N ILE A 133 11.24 -15.47 -18.26
CA ILE A 133 10.98 -14.58 -19.40
C ILE A 133 11.48 -15.24 -20.69
N GLU A 134 12.68 -15.80 -20.68
CA GLU A 134 13.27 -16.50 -21.81
C GLU A 134 12.44 -17.73 -22.22
N GLU A 135 12.05 -18.56 -21.25
CA GLU A 135 11.12 -19.68 -21.46
C GLU A 135 9.78 -19.23 -22.05
N ALA A 136 9.21 -18.12 -21.55
CA ALA A 136 7.95 -17.59 -22.05
C ALA A 136 8.07 -17.02 -23.48
N LYS A 137 9.23 -16.45 -23.83
CA LYS A 137 9.53 -15.98 -25.20
C LYS A 137 9.70 -17.14 -26.17
N ASN A 138 10.30 -18.24 -25.74
CA ASN A 138 10.56 -19.43 -26.56
C ASN A 138 9.33 -20.33 -26.73
N LYS A 139 8.29 -20.18 -25.90
CA LYS A 139 7.04 -20.94 -26.03
C LYS A 139 6.27 -20.52 -27.29
N THR A 140 6.25 -21.42 -28.27
CA THR A 140 5.36 -21.38 -29.43
C THR A 140 3.94 -21.74 -29.01
N GLY A 141 3.00 -20.80 -29.15
CA GLY A 141 1.59 -21.04 -28.82
C GLY A 141 0.78 -19.81 -28.41
N GLY A 142 1.43 -18.66 -28.12
CA GLY A 142 0.76 -17.37 -27.90
C GLY A 142 -0.12 -17.26 -26.64
N LEU A 143 -0.46 -18.38 -25.99
CA LEU A 143 -1.28 -18.47 -24.79
C LEU A 143 -0.53 -19.15 -23.63
N SER A 144 -0.80 -18.70 -22.41
CA SER A 144 -0.27 -19.17 -21.13
C SER A 144 -1.41 -19.36 -20.14
N ILE A 145 -1.36 -20.39 -19.29
CA ILE A 145 -2.41 -20.68 -18.31
C ILE A 145 -2.29 -19.72 -17.13
N LYS A 146 -3.39 -19.03 -16.76
CA LYS A 146 -3.47 -18.14 -15.60
C LYS A 146 -4.10 -18.81 -14.39
N ASP A 147 -5.20 -19.49 -14.62
CA ASP A 147 -6.00 -20.08 -13.56
C ASP A 147 -6.81 -21.25 -14.11
N VAL A 148 -7.08 -22.22 -13.24
CA VAL A 148 -7.88 -23.41 -13.54
C VAL A 148 -8.99 -23.47 -12.50
N THR A 149 -10.20 -23.11 -12.90
CA THR A 149 -11.38 -23.15 -12.04
C THR A 149 -12.21 -24.38 -12.38
N THR A 150 -12.57 -25.17 -11.37
CA THR A 150 -13.49 -26.30 -11.53
C THR A 150 -14.89 -25.90 -11.07
N ARG A 151 -15.88 -26.10 -11.95
CA ARG A 151 -17.31 -25.94 -11.64
C ARG A 151 -17.97 -27.31 -11.66
N LYS A 152 -18.70 -27.64 -10.60
CA LYS A 152 -19.53 -28.86 -10.55
C LYS A 152 -20.97 -28.46 -10.87
N THR A 153 -21.53 -29.07 -11.90
CA THR A 153 -22.90 -28.82 -12.35
C THR A 153 -23.70 -30.11 -12.22
N GLU A 154 -24.80 -30.08 -11.47
CA GLU A 154 -25.73 -31.20 -11.38
C GLU A 154 -26.88 -30.94 -12.36
N ILE A 155 -27.00 -31.77 -13.39
CA ILE A 155 -28.09 -31.68 -14.37
C ILE A 155 -29.07 -32.80 -14.06
N THR A 156 -30.36 -32.45 -13.96
CA THR A 156 -31.46 -33.43 -13.88
C THR A 156 -32.01 -33.62 -15.29
N GLY A 157 -31.83 -34.82 -15.86
CA GLY A 157 -32.35 -35.13 -17.18
C GLY A 157 -33.81 -35.58 -17.11
N ASN A 158 -34.66 -35.06 -18.00
CA ASN A 158 -36.08 -35.47 -18.07
C ASN A 158 -36.30 -36.92 -18.56
N LEU A 159 -35.26 -37.60 -19.09
CA LEU A 159 -35.40 -38.91 -19.74
C LEU A 159 -34.82 -40.09 -18.93
N LEU A 160 -33.95 -39.85 -17.95
CA LEU A 160 -33.46 -40.86 -17.02
C LEU A 160 -33.49 -40.28 -15.60
N SER A 161 -34.20 -40.95 -14.70
CA SER A 161 -34.34 -40.62 -13.27
C SER A 161 -33.03 -40.81 -12.48
N GLY A 162 -31.93 -40.23 -12.94
CA GLY A 162 -30.61 -40.29 -12.31
C GLY A 162 -29.96 -38.91 -12.28
N LYS A 163 -29.47 -38.50 -11.10
CA LYS A 163 -28.66 -37.28 -10.97
C LYS A 163 -27.31 -37.50 -11.64
N GLN A 164 -27.05 -36.85 -12.76
CA GLN A 164 -25.72 -36.86 -13.38
C GLN A 164 -24.90 -35.67 -12.85
N LYS A 165 -23.71 -35.97 -12.33
CA LYS A 165 -22.72 -34.96 -11.90
C LYS A 165 -21.75 -34.72 -13.05
N GLN A 166 -21.69 -33.50 -13.56
CA GLN A 166 -20.66 -33.06 -14.50
C GLN A 166 -19.67 -32.13 -13.79
N ASN A 167 -18.40 -32.29 -14.12
CA ASN A 167 -17.33 -31.38 -13.69
C ASN A 167 -16.85 -30.62 -14.94
N GLU A 168 -17.08 -29.31 -14.98
CA GLU A 168 -16.55 -28.40 -15.99
C GLU A 168 -15.22 -27.82 -15.48
N THR A 169 -14.16 -27.92 -16.27
CA THR A 169 -12.88 -27.27 -15.98
C THR A 169 -12.73 -26.07 -16.92
N ILE A 170 -12.76 -24.86 -16.37
CA ILE A 170 -12.59 -23.62 -17.12
C ILE A 170 -11.14 -23.17 -16.93
N THR A 171 -10.37 -23.17 -18.03
CA THR A 171 -8.99 -22.70 -18.04
C THR A 171 -8.97 -21.25 -18.50
N HIS A 172 -8.57 -20.33 -17.63
CA HIS A 172 -8.33 -18.94 -18.02
C HIS A 172 -6.95 -18.86 -18.68
N ALA A 173 -6.92 -18.67 -20.00
CA ALA A 173 -5.69 -18.42 -20.72
C ALA A 173 -5.38 -16.92 -20.80
N LEU A 174 -4.10 -16.57 -20.75
CA LEU A 174 -3.55 -15.25 -21.01
C LEU A 174 -2.68 -15.28 -22.24
N SER A 175 -2.49 -14.13 -22.86
CA SER A 175 -1.45 -14.01 -23.89
C SER A 175 -0.07 -14.21 -23.27
N THR A 176 0.85 -14.85 -24.02
CA THR A 176 2.27 -14.92 -23.67
C THR A 176 2.85 -13.52 -23.46
N PHE A 177 2.40 -12.52 -24.21
CA PHE A 177 2.78 -11.12 -24.04
C PHE A 177 2.42 -10.58 -22.64
N GLU A 178 1.23 -10.90 -22.15
CA GLU A 178 0.78 -10.43 -20.83
C GLU A 178 1.55 -11.14 -19.69
N LEU A 179 1.90 -12.41 -19.87
CA LEU A 179 2.78 -13.12 -18.95
C LEU A 179 4.17 -12.47 -18.90
N ILE A 180 4.76 -12.19 -20.07
CA ILE A 180 6.08 -11.53 -20.19
C ILE A 180 6.04 -10.15 -19.53
N SER A 181 5.02 -9.33 -19.82
CA SER A 181 4.87 -8.00 -19.22
C SER A 181 4.84 -8.07 -17.68
N ARG A 182 4.09 -9.02 -17.10
CA ARG A 182 4.07 -9.19 -15.64
C ARG A 182 5.39 -9.66 -15.06
N LEU A 183 6.12 -10.52 -15.77
CA LEU A 183 7.46 -10.96 -15.35
C LEU A 183 8.46 -9.80 -15.42
N GLU A 184 8.38 -8.96 -16.44
CA GLU A 184 9.20 -7.75 -16.59
C GLU A 184 8.89 -6.74 -15.48
N GLU A 185 7.62 -6.46 -15.17
CA GLU A 185 7.25 -5.64 -14.01
C GLU A 185 7.78 -6.21 -12.69
N ALA A 186 7.71 -7.54 -12.52
CA ALA A 186 8.25 -8.20 -11.34
C ALA A 186 9.78 -8.06 -11.26
N LEU A 187 10.48 -8.14 -12.40
CA LEU A 187 11.91 -7.91 -12.49
C LEU A 187 12.26 -6.47 -12.09
N THR A 188 11.56 -5.46 -12.62
CA THR A 188 11.76 -4.04 -12.26
C THR A 188 11.53 -3.80 -10.76
N ARG A 189 10.51 -4.44 -10.17
CA ARG A 189 10.26 -4.36 -8.71
C ARG A 189 11.41 -4.95 -7.90
N ILE A 190 11.99 -6.06 -8.33
CA ILE A 190 13.12 -6.70 -7.64
C ILE A 190 14.39 -5.87 -7.77
N GLN A 191 14.69 -5.37 -8.97
CA GLN A 191 15.82 -4.47 -9.19
C GLN A 191 15.70 -3.21 -8.32
N SER A 192 14.50 -2.63 -8.23
CA SER A 192 14.24 -1.48 -7.37
C SER A 192 14.50 -1.79 -5.89
N LYS A 193 14.16 -3.00 -5.43
CA LYS A 193 14.47 -3.44 -4.06
C LYS A 193 15.97 -3.63 -3.86
N LYS A 194 16.66 -4.22 -4.83
CA LYS A 194 18.11 -4.43 -4.79
C LYS A 194 18.87 -3.11 -4.70
N ILE A 195 18.46 -2.11 -5.48
CA ILE A 195 19.01 -0.75 -5.42
C ILE A 195 18.83 -0.17 -4.01
N LYS A 196 17.63 -0.28 -3.41
CA LYS A 196 17.40 0.21 -2.04
C LYS A 196 18.28 -0.47 -0.99
N CYS A 197 18.54 -1.78 -1.13
CA CYS A 197 19.47 -2.49 -0.25
C CYS A 197 20.91 -1.97 -0.42
N ILE A 198 21.34 -1.72 -1.66
CA ILE A 198 22.67 -1.15 -1.97
C ILE A 198 22.79 0.27 -1.41
N ASP A 199 21.78 1.12 -1.59
CA ASP A 199 21.77 2.49 -1.05
C ASP A 199 21.86 2.49 0.48
N SER A 200 21.17 1.54 1.13
CA SER A 200 21.21 1.37 2.58
C SER A 200 22.60 0.91 3.06
N LEU A 201 23.23 0.00 2.30
CA LEU A 201 24.59 -0.46 2.57
C LEU A 201 25.60 0.70 2.47
N ASN A 202 25.54 1.45 1.38
CA ASN A 202 26.39 2.63 1.15
C ASN A 202 26.23 3.66 2.27
N LYS A 203 25.00 3.87 2.76
CA LYS A 203 24.73 4.78 3.87
C LYS A 203 25.43 4.33 5.15
N ILE A 204 25.34 3.04 5.50
CA ILE A 204 26.04 2.48 6.67
C ILE A 204 27.55 2.70 6.54
N GLU A 205 28.13 2.43 5.37
CA GLU A 205 29.57 2.61 5.15
C GLU A 205 30.03 4.07 5.25
N ILE A 206 29.21 5.02 4.80
CA ILE A 206 29.49 6.45 4.96
C ILE A 206 29.43 6.84 6.44
N ASP A 207 28.42 6.37 7.18
CA ASP A 207 28.24 6.67 8.59
C ASP A 207 29.38 6.07 9.44
N GLU A 208 29.84 4.85 9.13
CA GLU A 208 31.03 4.24 9.74
C GLU A 208 32.30 5.07 9.53
N LYS A 209 32.55 5.52 8.29
CA LYS A 209 33.70 6.38 7.98
C LYS A 209 33.64 7.72 8.70
N ARG A 210 32.44 8.29 8.84
CA ARG A 210 32.23 9.54 9.61
C ARG A 210 32.53 9.33 11.08
N LEU A 211 32.01 8.25 11.67
CA LEU A 211 32.27 7.90 13.06
C LEU A 211 33.77 7.74 13.31
N GLN A 212 34.49 7.03 12.43
CA GLN A 212 35.95 6.87 12.52
C GLN A 212 36.71 8.21 12.47
N LEU A 213 36.27 9.15 11.62
CA LEU A 213 36.86 10.49 11.57
C LEU A 213 36.58 11.31 12.83
N GLU A 214 35.39 11.17 13.42
CA GLU A 214 35.04 11.83 14.69
C GLU A 214 35.82 11.23 15.87
N GLU A 215 35.93 9.90 15.93
CA GLU A 215 36.75 9.21 16.93
C GLU A 215 38.20 9.68 16.86
N ARG A 216 38.79 9.73 15.66
CA ARG A 216 40.17 10.21 15.47
C ARG A 216 40.38 11.67 15.89
N LYS A 217 39.37 12.52 15.74
CA LYS A 217 39.41 13.92 16.23
C LYS A 217 39.34 13.99 17.75
N LEU A 218 38.55 13.10 18.36
CA LEU A 218 38.38 13.04 19.82
C LEU A 218 39.59 12.42 20.53
N THR A 219 40.25 11.43 19.91
CA THR A 219 41.43 10.78 20.48
C THR A 219 42.70 11.63 20.40
N GLY A 220 42.64 12.85 19.83
CA GLY A 220 43.81 13.71 19.68
C GLY A 220 44.86 13.12 18.74
N GLU A 221 44.49 12.18 17.85
CA GLU A 221 45.39 11.67 16.81
C GLU A 221 45.32 12.51 15.53
N THR A 222 45.30 13.83 15.69
CA THR A 222 45.63 14.69 14.57
C THR A 222 47.14 14.76 14.43
N GLU A 223 47.66 14.85 13.20
CA GLU A 223 49.12 15.03 13.01
C GLU A 223 49.62 16.31 13.70
N GLN A 224 48.73 17.28 13.92
CA GLN A 224 49.03 18.51 14.66
C GLN A 224 49.27 18.23 16.14
N ASP A 225 48.47 17.38 16.77
CA ASP A 225 48.68 17.00 18.16
C ASP A 225 49.97 16.18 18.34
N LYS A 226 50.28 15.28 17.38
CA LYS A 226 51.57 14.56 17.35
C LYS A 226 52.77 15.50 17.17
N LEU A 227 52.64 16.53 16.34
CA LEU A 227 53.66 17.57 16.16
C LEU A 227 53.82 18.44 17.42
N VAL A 228 52.73 18.70 18.15
CA VAL A 228 52.76 19.43 19.42
C VAL A 228 53.42 18.59 20.50
N ASP A 229 53.12 17.30 20.58
CA ASP A 229 53.77 16.37 21.52
C ASP A 229 55.27 16.21 21.19
N GLU A 230 55.67 16.04 19.93
CA GLU A 230 57.09 16.04 19.50
C GLU A 230 57.79 17.37 19.81
N TRP A 231 57.10 18.51 19.65
CA TRP A 231 57.65 19.81 20.00
C TRP A 231 57.79 19.99 21.52
N ILE A 232 56.81 19.55 22.29
CA ILE A 232 56.85 19.55 23.77
C ILE A 232 58.00 18.66 24.26
N ASP A 233 58.17 17.47 23.70
CA ASP A 233 59.29 16.56 24.02
C ASP A 233 60.64 17.17 23.63
N SER A 234 60.74 17.84 22.48
CA SER A 234 61.97 18.53 22.07
C SER A 234 62.30 19.75 22.94
N VAL A 235 61.30 20.40 23.56
CA VAL A 235 61.49 21.60 24.40
C VAL A 235 61.70 21.24 25.88
N LEU A 236 61.14 20.12 26.33
CA LEU A 236 61.29 19.62 27.72
C LEU A 236 62.41 18.59 27.87
N GLY A 237 62.83 17.92 26.79
CA GLY A 237 63.90 16.91 26.79
C GLY A 237 65.30 17.44 27.07
N ASP A 238 65.50 18.76 27.06
CA ASP A 238 66.80 19.41 27.34
C ASP A 238 66.88 19.98 28.78
N LYS A 239 66.20 19.35 29.73
CA LYS A 239 66.37 19.64 31.17
C LYS A 239 66.60 18.37 31.96
N ASP A 240 67.75 17.74 31.74
CA ASP A 240 68.51 17.06 32.79
C ASP A 240 69.98 16.95 32.32
N GLU A 241 70.84 17.65 33.06
CA GLU A 241 72.33 17.67 33.11
C GLU A 241 73.16 18.23 31.94
#